data_AF-A0A7L3Z478-F1
#
_entry.id   AF-A0A7L3Z478-F1
#
_cell.length_a   1.000
_cell.length_b   1.000
_cell.length_c   1.000
_cell.angle_alpha   90.00
_cell.angle_beta   90.00
_cell.angle_gamma   90.00
#
_symmetry.space_group_name_H-M   'P 1'
#
loop_
_entity.id
_entity.type
_entity.pdbx_description
1 polymer ?
#
loop_
_entity_poly.entity_id
_entity_poly.type
_entity_poly.pdbx_seq_one_letter_code
_entity_poly.pdbx_strand_id
1 'polypeptide(L)'
;EEATDAYAYGDNETECEYAEWGPSLALLPTIYLLVFLLGTAGNGLVLWTIFKGGRDRRRSADTFIANLAAADLTFVATLPLWAAYAWLGYHWPFGTAACKVSSYLVFVNMYASVFCLTGLSFDRYLAIVRPLATAKLRSRVSGLVA
;
A
#
# COMPACT_ATOMS: atom_id res chain seq x y z
N GLU A 1 3.31 -42.38 -51.06
CA GLU A 1 4.06 -41.51 -50.14
C GLU A 1 3.41 -40.15 -49.93
N GLU A 2 3.74 -39.63 -48.76
CA GLU A 2 3.30 -38.49 -47.97
C GLU A 2 3.84 -37.12 -48.47
N ALA A 3 3.07 -36.04 -48.25
CA ALA A 3 3.56 -34.68 -47.93
C ALA A 3 2.38 -33.68 -47.73
N THR A 4 2.07 -33.37 -46.46
CA THR A 4 2.02 -32.01 -45.83
C THR A 4 1.45 -30.81 -46.62
N ASP A 5 0.65 -29.88 -46.13
CA ASP A 5 0.06 -29.57 -44.81
C ASP A 5 -1.04 -28.53 -45.11
N ALA A 6 -2.25 -28.76 -44.62
CA ALA A 6 -3.25 -27.69 -44.48
C ALA A 6 -4.14 -28.03 -43.28
N TYR A 7 -3.52 -28.16 -42.11
CA TYR A 7 -4.24 -27.98 -40.87
C TYR A 7 -4.75 -26.53 -40.86
N ALA A 8 -6.02 -26.35 -41.22
CA ALA A 8 -6.74 -25.12 -40.94
C ALA A 8 -6.77 -24.97 -39.40
N TYR A 9 -5.84 -24.18 -38.88
CA TYR A 9 -5.92 -23.65 -37.52
C TYR A 9 -7.09 -22.68 -37.52
N GLY A 10 -8.30 -23.20 -37.32
CA GLY A 10 -9.44 -22.37 -36.97
C GLY A 10 -9.09 -21.73 -35.64
N ASP A 11 -8.86 -20.42 -35.66
CA ASP A 11 -8.79 -19.61 -34.45
C ASP A 11 -10.06 -19.88 -33.64
N ASN A 12 -9.90 -20.62 -32.54
CA ASN A 12 -10.90 -20.65 -31.48
C ASN A 12 -10.77 -19.33 -30.70
N GLU A 13 -11.09 -18.22 -31.35
CA GLU A 13 -11.27 -16.93 -30.69
C GLU A 13 -12.64 -16.93 -30.01
N THR A 14 -12.74 -17.62 -28.87
CA THR A 14 -13.64 -17.21 -27.81
C THR A 14 -12.95 -16.10 -27.02
N GLU A 15 -12.63 -14.98 -27.67
CA GLU A 15 -12.25 -13.76 -26.94
C GLU A 15 -13.54 -13.14 -26.39
N CYS A 16 -13.70 -13.18 -25.07
CA CYS A 16 -14.77 -12.43 -24.41
C CYS A 16 -14.48 -10.93 -24.56
N GLU A 17 -15.37 -10.18 -25.22
CA GLU A 17 -15.28 -8.72 -25.20
C GLU A 17 -15.50 -8.19 -23.77
N TYR A 18 -14.42 -7.77 -23.13
CA TYR A 18 -14.46 -7.05 -21.87
C TYR A 18 -14.86 -5.59 -22.13
N ALA A 19 -16.16 -5.35 -22.30
CA ALA A 19 -16.68 -3.99 -22.41
C ALA A 19 -16.66 -3.31 -21.03
N GLU A 20 -15.94 -2.21 -20.91
CA GLU A 20 -16.03 -1.37 -19.72
C GLU A 20 -17.29 -0.52 -19.74
N TRP A 21 -18.00 -0.57 -18.61
CA TRP A 21 -19.21 0.19 -18.41
C TRP A 21 -18.85 1.67 -18.30
N GLY A 22 -19.29 2.52 -19.24
CA GLY A 22 -19.02 3.96 -19.26
C GLY A 22 -18.98 4.71 -17.90
N PRO A 23 -19.85 4.44 -16.91
CA PRO A 23 -19.75 5.09 -15.59
C PRO A 23 -18.52 4.71 -14.75
N SER A 24 -17.85 3.58 -15.00
CA SER A 24 -16.64 3.17 -14.26
C SER A 24 -15.49 4.16 -14.47
N LEU A 25 -15.38 4.75 -15.68
CA LEU A 25 -14.36 5.76 -16.02
C LEU A 25 -14.49 7.06 -15.22
N ALA A 26 -15.67 7.36 -14.66
CA ALA A 26 -15.88 8.52 -13.80
C ALA A 26 -15.86 8.15 -12.30
N LEU A 27 -16.39 6.98 -11.96
CA LEU A 27 -16.49 6.52 -10.57
C LEU A 27 -15.12 6.12 -9.99
N LEU A 28 -14.23 5.52 -10.79
CA LEU A 28 -12.90 5.12 -10.32
C LEU A 28 -12.00 6.32 -10.00
N PRO A 29 -11.81 7.31 -10.89
CA PRO A 29 -11.00 8.49 -10.59
C PRO A 29 -11.53 9.29 -9.39
N THR A 30 -12.86 9.42 -9.27
CA THR A 30 -13.46 10.15 -8.14
C THR A 30 -13.17 9.48 -6.80
N ILE A 31 -13.28 8.15 -6.72
CA ILE A 31 -12.88 7.40 -5.53
C ILE A 31 -11.39 7.57 -5.25
N TYR A 32 -10.52 7.46 -6.25
CA TYR A 32 -9.08 7.64 -6.06
C TYR A 32 -8.71 9.02 -5.51
N LEU A 33 -9.36 10.09 -6.00
CA LEU A 33 -9.15 11.44 -5.48
C LEU A 33 -9.69 11.62 -4.06
N LEU A 34 -10.84 11.03 -3.73
CA LEU A 34 -11.37 11.06 -2.35
C LEU A 34 -10.44 10.32 -1.39
N VAL A 35 -9.96 9.14 -1.76
CA VAL A 35 -9.00 8.37 -0.95
C VAL A 35 -7.68 9.11 -0.82
N PHE A 36 -7.22 9.82 -1.86
CA PHE A 36 -6.06 10.70 -1.76
C PHE A 36 -6.24 11.79 -0.70
N LEU A 37 -7.36 12.52 -0.72
CA LEU A 37 -7.62 13.60 0.24
C LEU A 37 -7.75 13.08 1.68
N LEU A 38 -8.56 12.05 1.88
CA LEU A 38 -8.78 11.46 3.20
C LEU A 38 -7.52 10.78 3.73
N GLY A 39 -6.80 10.06 2.86
CA GLY A 39 -5.60 9.34 3.20
C GLY A 39 -4.42 10.25 3.52
N THR A 40 -4.23 11.35 2.77
CA THR A 40 -3.20 12.35 3.09
C THR A 40 -3.49 13.07 4.40
N ALA A 41 -4.73 13.51 4.62
CA ALA A 41 -5.13 14.17 5.86
C ALA A 41 -5.02 13.22 7.07
N GLY A 42 -5.56 12.00 6.96
CA GLY A 42 -5.58 11.02 8.04
C GLY A 42 -4.19 10.54 8.43
N ASN A 43 -3.43 10.00 7.47
CA ASN A 43 -2.08 9.48 7.76
C ASN A 43 -1.08 10.59 8.09
N GLY A 44 -1.26 11.78 7.50
CA GLY A 44 -0.50 12.98 7.88
C GLY A 44 -0.74 13.39 9.33
N LEU A 45 -1.99 13.37 9.79
CA LEU A 45 -2.33 13.65 11.18
C LEU A 45 -1.74 12.60 12.13
N VAL A 46 -1.80 11.32 11.78
CA VAL A 46 -1.18 10.24 12.56
C VAL A 46 0.32 10.49 12.73
N LEU A 47 1.05 10.73 11.63
CA LEU A 47 2.48 11.06 11.72
C LEU A 47 2.72 12.31 12.57
N TRP A 48 1.95 13.37 12.35
CA TRP A 48 2.10 14.62 13.10
C TRP A 48 1.94 14.41 14.61
N THR A 49 0.94 13.65 15.04
CA THR A 49 0.74 13.36 16.48
C THR A 49 1.92 12.57 17.07
N ILE A 50 2.49 11.61 16.33
CA ILE A 50 3.65 10.81 16.77
C ILE A 50 4.93 11.67 16.82
N PHE A 51 5.12 12.59 15.86
CA PHE A 51 6.24 13.53 15.87
C PHE A 51 6.15 14.54 17.00
N LYS A 52 4.94 15.05 17.28
CA LYS A 52 4.71 16.01 18.38
C LYS A 52 4.81 15.37 19.78
N GLY A 53 4.58 14.07 19.91
CA GLY A 53 4.54 13.35 21.20
C GLY A 53 5.86 13.23 21.97
N GLY A 54 7.00 13.67 21.41
CA GLY A 54 8.33 13.58 22.05
C GLY A 54 8.90 12.15 22.06
N ARG A 55 10.24 12.02 22.01
CA ARG A 55 10.91 10.71 21.88
C ARG A 55 10.78 9.84 23.13
N ASP A 56 10.69 10.44 24.31
CA ASP A 56 10.59 9.73 25.61
C ASP A 56 9.27 9.00 25.82
N ARG A 57 8.23 9.35 25.06
CA ARG A 57 6.89 8.76 25.20
C ARG A 57 6.57 7.75 24.09
N ARG A 58 7.49 7.54 23.14
CA ARG A 58 7.29 6.62 22.00
C ARG A 58 7.33 5.17 22.46
N ARG A 59 6.21 4.48 22.28
CA ARG A 59 6.11 3.04 22.47
C ARG A 59 6.65 2.30 21.25
N SER A 60 7.06 1.04 21.42
CA SER A 60 7.37 0.10 20.32
C SER A 60 6.32 0.13 19.21
N ALA A 61 5.05 0.14 19.59
CA ALA A 61 3.89 0.25 18.69
C ALA A 61 3.88 1.53 17.84
N ASP A 62 4.34 2.67 18.38
CA ASP A 62 4.28 3.96 17.69
C ASP A 62 5.25 4.01 16.49
N THR A 63 6.35 3.25 16.55
CA THR A 63 7.29 3.12 15.43
C THR A 63 6.68 2.32 14.27
N PHE A 64 5.95 1.24 14.56
CA PHE A 64 5.23 0.49 13.53
C PHE A 64 4.13 1.35 12.90
N ILE A 65 3.37 2.07 13.72
CA ILE A 65 2.31 2.97 13.25
C ILE A 65 2.89 4.11 12.40
N ALA A 66 4.05 4.66 12.77
CA ALA A 66 4.72 5.70 11.97
C ALA A 66 5.18 5.18 10.61
N ASN A 67 5.78 3.98 10.55
CA ASN A 67 6.19 3.37 9.29
C ASN A 67 4.99 3.05 8.39
N LEU A 68 3.88 2.59 8.98
CA LEU A 68 2.63 2.36 8.26
C LEU A 68 2.09 3.66 7.66
N ALA A 69 1.97 4.72 8.47
CA ALA A 69 1.47 6.01 8.01
C ALA A 69 2.37 6.62 6.91
N ALA A 70 3.68 6.42 6.98
CA ALA A 70 4.60 6.82 5.92
C ALA A 70 4.37 6.02 4.62
N ALA A 71 4.21 4.69 4.71
CA ALA A 71 3.91 3.85 3.55
C ALA A 71 2.57 4.24 2.91
N ASP A 72 1.52 4.44 3.72
CA ASP A 72 0.21 4.88 3.25
C ASP A 72 0.31 6.25 2.56
N LEU A 73 1.06 7.21 3.12
CA LEU A 73 1.28 8.52 2.48
C LEU A 73 1.97 8.40 1.12
N THR A 74 2.98 7.55 1.00
CA THR A 74 3.64 7.32 -0.30
C THR A 74 2.71 6.65 -1.30
N PHE A 75 1.86 5.72 -0.87
CA PHE A 75 0.87 5.08 -1.73
C PHE A 75 -0.22 6.06 -2.17
N VAL A 76 -0.84 6.81 -1.25
CA VAL A 76 -1.91 7.75 -1.61
C VAL A 76 -1.39 8.85 -2.52
N ALA A 77 -0.14 9.28 -2.38
CA ALA A 77 0.50 10.22 -3.32
C ALA A 77 0.53 9.68 -4.78
N THR A 78 0.43 8.36 -4.98
CA THR A 78 0.34 7.77 -6.32
C THR A 78 -1.08 7.74 -6.90
N LEU A 79 -2.12 7.85 -6.06
CA LEU A 79 -3.52 7.75 -6.50
C LEU A 79 -3.96 8.76 -7.56
N PRO A 80 -3.48 10.02 -7.57
CA PRO A 80 -3.78 10.95 -8.67
C PRO A 80 -3.28 10.46 -10.04
N LEU A 81 -2.15 9.73 -10.08
CA LEU A 81 -1.65 9.12 -11.32
C LEU A 81 -2.59 8.00 -11.80
N TRP A 82 -3.10 7.18 -10.88
CA TRP A 82 -4.10 6.15 -11.16
C TRP A 82 -5.45 6.73 -11.59
N ALA A 83 -5.86 7.87 -11.01
CA ALA A 83 -7.04 8.61 -11.43
C ALA A 83 -6.91 9.12 -12.86
N ALA A 84 -5.77 9.71 -13.22
CA ALA A 84 -5.50 10.13 -14.59
C ALA A 84 -5.46 8.94 -15.55
N TYR A 85 -4.81 7.83 -15.16
CA TYR A 85 -4.77 6.60 -15.95
C TYR A 85 -6.17 6.05 -16.27
N ALA A 86 -7.05 5.98 -15.28
CA ALA A 86 -8.44 5.53 -15.49
C ALA A 86 -9.24 6.52 -16.36
N TRP A 87 -9.01 7.83 -16.18
CA TRP A 87 -9.71 8.86 -16.97
C TRP A 87 -9.28 8.90 -18.44
N LEU A 88 -8.03 8.53 -18.72
CA LEU A 88 -7.48 8.42 -20.09
C LEU A 88 -7.79 7.07 -20.77
N GLY A 89 -8.68 6.25 -20.21
CA GLY A 89 -9.03 4.94 -20.78
C GLY A 89 -7.86 3.96 -20.71
N TYR A 90 -7.23 3.84 -19.54
CA TYR A 90 -6.11 2.92 -19.28
C TYR A 90 -4.85 3.22 -20.09
N HIS A 91 -4.69 4.47 -20.51
CA HIS A 91 -3.45 4.96 -21.10
C HIS A 91 -2.58 5.65 -20.04
N TRP A 92 -1.31 5.23 -19.92
CA TRP A 92 -0.35 5.75 -18.92
C TRP A 92 0.62 6.78 -19.52
N PRO A 93 0.46 8.09 -19.27
CA PRO A 93 1.31 9.14 -19.88
C PRO A 93 2.58 9.48 -19.08
N PHE A 94 2.73 9.01 -17.84
CA PHE A 94 3.79 9.46 -16.91
C PHE A 94 5.15 8.75 -17.07
N GLY A 95 5.30 7.95 -18.13
CA GLY A 95 6.50 7.17 -18.42
C GLY A 95 6.63 5.88 -17.61
N THR A 96 7.60 5.04 -18.00
CA THR A 96 7.79 3.66 -17.48
C THR A 96 8.29 3.62 -16.05
N ALA A 97 9.15 4.56 -15.65
CA ALA A 97 9.66 4.64 -14.29
C ALA A 97 8.52 4.88 -13.29
N ALA A 98 7.65 5.86 -13.56
CA ALA A 98 6.51 6.16 -12.71
C ALA A 98 5.54 4.97 -12.61
N CYS A 99 5.29 4.26 -13.72
CA CYS A 99 4.45 3.04 -13.74
C CYS A 99 5.01 1.93 -12.83
N LYS A 100 6.32 1.67 -12.91
CA LYS A 100 6.98 0.67 -12.05
C LYS A 100 6.94 1.08 -10.58
N VAL A 101 7.25 2.34 -10.29
CA VAL A 101 7.28 2.87 -8.92
C VAL A 101 5.87 2.88 -8.31
N SER A 102 4.85 3.35 -9.03
CA SER A 102 3.48 3.38 -8.53
C SER A 102 2.98 1.97 -8.21
N SER A 103 3.23 1.01 -9.12
CA SER A 103 2.87 -0.39 -8.93
C SER A 103 3.60 -1.00 -7.74
N TYR A 104 4.89 -0.74 -7.61
CA TYR A 104 5.69 -1.21 -6.47
C TYR A 104 5.18 -0.66 -5.13
N LEU A 105 4.83 0.63 -5.08
CA LEU A 105 4.32 1.26 -3.86
C LEU A 105 2.99 0.65 -3.38
N VAL A 106 2.15 0.14 -4.30
CA VAL A 106 0.94 -0.62 -3.92
C VAL A 106 1.30 -1.86 -3.11
N PHE A 107 2.26 -2.65 -3.59
CA PHE A 107 2.73 -3.86 -2.89
C PHE A 107 3.42 -3.52 -1.56
N VAL A 108 4.25 -2.47 -1.54
CA VAL A 108 4.88 -2.00 -0.31
C VAL A 108 3.82 -1.65 0.73
N ASN A 109 2.76 -0.94 0.34
CA ASN A 109 1.70 -0.57 1.28
C ASN A 109 0.95 -1.81 1.82
N MET A 110 0.65 -2.76 0.93
CA MET A 110 0.01 -4.02 1.31
C MET A 110 0.84 -4.79 2.34
N TYR A 111 2.14 -4.95 2.08
CA TYR A 111 3.03 -5.67 2.99
C TYR A 111 3.29 -4.90 4.29
N ALA A 112 3.50 -3.58 4.22
CA ALA A 112 3.69 -2.73 5.40
C ALA A 112 2.50 -2.83 6.35
N SER A 113 1.27 -2.81 5.82
CA SER A 113 0.03 -2.99 6.58
C SER A 113 0.00 -4.31 7.33
N VAL A 114 0.32 -5.42 6.66
CA VAL A 114 0.34 -6.76 7.27
C VAL A 114 1.44 -6.87 8.34
N PHE A 115 2.65 -6.38 8.06
CA PHE A 115 3.75 -6.39 9.02
C PHE A 115 3.48 -5.51 10.25
N CYS A 116 2.76 -4.40 10.09
CA CYS A 116 2.38 -3.57 11.22
C CYS A 116 1.30 -4.22 12.09
N LEU A 117 0.27 -4.82 11.49
CA LEU A 117 -0.77 -5.55 12.23
C LEU A 117 -0.19 -6.74 13.01
N THR A 118 0.71 -7.50 12.38
CA THR A 118 1.43 -8.60 13.04
C THR A 118 2.35 -8.11 14.13
N GLY A 119 3.11 -7.02 13.91
CA GLY A 119 3.95 -6.40 14.92
C GLY A 119 3.17 -5.89 16.14
N LEU A 120 2.02 -5.24 15.92
CA LEU A 120 1.11 -4.80 16.98
C LEU A 120 0.54 -5.99 17.76
N SER A 121 0.13 -7.05 17.05
CA SER A 121 -0.37 -8.28 17.67
C SER A 121 0.70 -8.96 18.52
N PHE A 122 1.95 -8.98 18.01
CA PHE A 122 3.09 -9.54 18.73
C PHE A 122 3.48 -8.70 19.97
N ASP A 123 3.45 -7.37 19.87
CA ASP A 123 3.66 -6.47 21.02
C ASP A 123 2.62 -6.76 22.13
N ARG A 124 1.35 -6.93 21.77
CA ARG A 124 0.29 -7.32 22.72
C ARG A 124 0.52 -8.70 23.31
N TYR A 125 0.89 -9.67 22.48
CA TYR A 125 1.18 -11.03 22.93
C TYR A 125 2.32 -11.05 23.97
N LEU A 126 3.44 -10.37 23.69
CA LEU A 126 4.56 -10.29 24.63
C LEU A 126 4.19 -9.58 25.93
N ALA A 127 3.38 -8.52 25.86
CA ALA A 127 2.92 -7.81 27.05
C ALA A 127 2.07 -8.71 27.98
N ILE A 128 1.28 -9.62 27.41
CA ILE A 128 0.41 -10.54 28.17
C ILE A 128 1.18 -11.75 28.69
N VAL A 129 1.96 -12.41 27.82
CA VAL A 129 2.56 -13.72 28.13
C VAL A 129 3.91 -13.60 28.86
N ARG A 130 4.68 -12.53 28.62
CA ARG A 130 6.04 -12.39 29.18
C ARG A 130 6.29 -11.02 29.83
N PRO A 131 5.54 -10.63 30.88
CA PRO A 131 5.63 -9.30 31.50
C PRO A 131 7.06 -8.91 31.96
N LEU A 132 7.87 -9.88 32.43
CA LEU A 132 9.25 -9.65 32.88
C LEU A 132 10.25 -9.43 31.72
N ALA A 133 10.02 -10.03 30.56
CA ALA A 133 10.87 -9.83 29.37
C ALA A 133 10.59 -8.46 28.73
N THR A 134 9.33 -8.02 28.73
CA THR A 134 8.89 -6.72 28.23
C THR A 134 9.47 -5.56 29.06
N ALA A 135 9.61 -5.75 30.38
CA ALA A 135 10.28 -4.79 31.25
C ALA A 135 11.78 -4.65 30.94
N LYS A 136 12.49 -5.76 30.69
CA LYS A 136 13.91 -5.75 30.29
C LYS A 136 14.13 -5.16 28.88
N LEU A 137 13.22 -5.42 27.94
CA LEU A 137 13.30 -4.85 26.59
C LEU A 137 13.08 -3.33 26.60
N ARG A 138 12.14 -2.82 27.42
CA ARG A 138 11.95 -1.37 27.64
C ARG A 138 13.19 -0.70 28.25
N SER A 139 13.86 -1.35 29.20
CA SER A 139 15.09 -0.82 29.79
C SER A 139 16.24 -0.80 28.80
N ARG A 140 16.38 -1.84 27.96
CA ARG A 140 17.40 -1.91 26.89
C ARG A 140 17.19 -0.85 25.81
N VAL A 141 15.95 -0.61 25.39
CA VAL A 141 15.62 0.43 24.39
C VAL A 141 15.81 1.84 24.99
N SER A 142 15.48 2.05 26.27
CA SER A 142 15.76 3.34 26.95
C SER A 142 17.25 3.61 27.09
N GLY A 143 18.06 2.58 27.39
CA GLY A 143 19.52 2.71 27.49
C GLY A 143 20.26 2.85 26.16
N LEU A 144 19.57 2.69 25.02
CA LEU A 144 20.12 2.89 23.67
C LEU A 144 19.71 4.24 23.07
N VAL A 145 18.82 4.97 23.76
CA VAL A 145 18.33 6.30 23.38
C VAL A 145 18.91 7.41 24.29
N ALA A 146 19.49 7.05 25.43
CA ALA A 146 20.36 7.92 26.24
C ALA A 146 21.80 7.89 25.70
#